data_AF-A0A3C1IH77-F1
#
_entry.id   AF-A0A3C1IH77-F1
#
_cell.length_a   1.000
_cell.length_b   1.000
_cell.length_c   1.000
_cell.angle_alpha   90.00
_cell.angle_beta   90.00
_cell.angle_gamma   90.00
#
_symmetry.space_group_name_H-M   'P 1'
#
loop_
_entity.id
_entity.type
_entity.pdbx_description
1 polymer ?
#
loop_
_entity_poly.entity_id
_entity_poly.type
_entity_poly.pdbx_seq_one_letter_code
_entity_poly.pdbx_strand_id
1 'polypeptide(L)'
;QARETLLGSHDDADAAADALARGLGAIVSEFPETEAAAEAAATTQRSVVLGAPNVVRGGSHNGNVSAADMARRKLCCALASDYHYPSLRFAALALAEDIGLTRAWGLISSGPARILGLSDRGALEIGMRGDFVVLDPDSQRVMATFAKGRPSYLTGAVAERFL
;
A
#
# COMPACT_ATOMS: atom_id res chain seq x y z
N GLN A 1 21.03 12.89 1.60
CA GLN A 1 21.24 12.12 2.84
C GLN A 1 20.94 10.67 2.52
N ALA A 2 21.87 9.75 2.80
CA ALA A 2 21.59 8.32 2.72
C ALA A 2 20.57 7.99 3.82
N ARG A 3 19.45 7.36 3.46
CA ARG A 3 18.50 6.83 4.44
C ARG A 3 19.03 5.49 4.92
N GLU A 4 18.83 5.18 6.20
CA GLU A 4 19.06 3.83 6.70
C GLU A 4 18.18 2.84 5.93
N THR A 5 18.78 1.71 5.53
CA THR A 5 18.04 0.63 4.86
C THR A 5 17.18 -0.07 5.90
N LEU A 6 15.87 -0.14 5.63
CA LEU A 6 14.93 -0.88 6.47
C LEU A 6 14.98 -2.35 6.10
N LEU A 7 14.96 -3.22 7.11
CA LEU A 7 14.91 -4.67 6.92
C LEU A 7 13.46 -5.15 6.97
N GLY A 8 13.08 -6.01 6.03
CA GLY A 8 11.82 -6.75 6.03
C GLY A 8 12.06 -8.25 5.96
N SER A 9 11.13 -9.04 6.51
CA SER A 9 11.02 -10.47 6.21
C SER A 9 9.95 -10.70 5.16
N HIS A 10 10.00 -11.86 4.50
CA HIS A 10 9.10 -12.26 3.43
C HIS A 10 8.52 -13.64 3.75
N ASP A 11 7.21 -13.82 3.52
CA ASP A 11 6.47 -15.06 3.75
C ASP A 11 6.64 -15.60 5.18
N ASP A 12 6.38 -14.77 6.18
CA ASP A 12 6.35 -15.22 7.58
C ASP A 12 5.24 -16.29 7.73
N ALA A 13 5.66 -17.57 7.86
CA ALA A 13 4.74 -18.71 7.87
C ALA A 13 3.86 -18.75 9.13
N ASP A 14 4.39 -18.30 10.28
CA ASP A 14 3.70 -18.29 11.57
C ASP A 14 4.25 -17.19 12.50
N ALA A 15 3.70 -17.12 13.72
CA ALA A 15 4.15 -16.15 14.72
C ALA A 15 5.60 -16.38 15.21
N ALA A 16 6.13 -17.60 15.10
CA ALA A 16 7.51 -17.89 15.48
C ALA A 16 8.49 -17.37 14.41
N ALA A 17 8.14 -17.50 13.13
CA ALA A 17 8.86 -16.89 12.02
C ALA A 17 8.89 -15.36 12.14
N ASP A 18 7.74 -14.72 12.44
CA ASP A 18 7.69 -13.27 12.70
C ASP A 18 8.58 -12.87 13.89
N ALA A 19 8.54 -13.63 14.99
CA ALA A 19 9.38 -13.36 16.16
C ALA A 19 10.88 -13.46 15.85
N LEU A 20 11.28 -14.43 15.02
CA LEU A 20 12.65 -14.57 14.53
C LEU A 20 13.05 -13.35 13.69
N ALA A 21 12.23 -12.98 12.70
CA ALA A 21 12.47 -11.83 11.85
C ALA A 21 12.62 -10.53 12.67
N ARG A 22 11.73 -10.33 13.65
CA ARG A 22 11.82 -9.22 14.60
C ARG A 22 13.12 -9.25 15.40
N GLY A 23 13.55 -10.43 15.86
CA GLY A 23 14.83 -10.60 16.55
C GLY A 23 16.05 -10.22 15.70
N LEU A 24 15.93 -10.30 14.38
CA LEU A 24 16.95 -9.85 13.41
C LEU A 24 16.85 -8.35 13.08
N GLY A 25 15.91 -7.62 13.69
CA GLY A 25 15.72 -6.18 13.46
C GLY A 25 14.87 -5.87 12.23
N ALA A 26 14.17 -6.86 11.64
CA ALA A 26 13.21 -6.57 10.59
C ALA A 26 12.02 -5.78 11.17
N ILE A 27 11.62 -4.73 10.48
CA ILE A 27 10.48 -3.87 10.87
C ILE A 27 9.28 -4.02 9.92
N VAL A 28 9.48 -4.66 8.77
CA VAL A 28 8.43 -5.02 7.82
C VAL A 28 8.20 -6.53 7.85
N SER A 29 6.93 -6.93 7.90
CA SER A 29 6.47 -8.29 7.61
C SER A 29 5.81 -8.24 6.23
N GLU A 30 6.51 -8.69 5.20
CA GLU A 30 6.00 -8.74 3.85
C GLU A 30 5.33 -10.09 3.59
N PHE A 31 4.10 -10.04 3.09
CA PHE A 31 3.31 -11.22 2.70
C PHE A 31 3.25 -12.34 3.75
N PRO A 32 2.95 -12.05 5.04
CA PRO A 32 2.77 -13.12 6.03
C PRO A 32 1.77 -14.15 5.51
N GLU A 33 2.10 -15.44 5.63
CA GLU A 33 1.31 -16.50 5.02
C GLU A 33 0.05 -16.79 5.82
N THR A 34 0.11 -16.58 7.14
CA THR A 34 -0.97 -16.85 8.07
C THR A 34 -1.45 -15.61 8.80
N GLU A 35 -2.70 -15.67 9.24
CA GLU A 35 -3.29 -14.65 10.11
C GLU A 35 -2.51 -14.49 11.41
N ALA A 36 -2.05 -15.59 12.01
CA ALA A 36 -1.25 -15.55 13.23
C ALA A 36 0.06 -14.78 13.05
N ALA A 37 0.74 -14.93 11.90
CA ALA A 37 1.92 -14.15 11.57
C ALA A 37 1.60 -12.66 11.39
N ALA A 38 0.52 -12.34 10.65
CA ALA A 38 0.09 -10.95 10.45
C ALA A 38 -0.30 -10.25 11.78
N GLU A 39 -0.99 -10.96 12.68
CA GLU A 39 -1.35 -10.44 14.00
C GLU A 39 -0.13 -10.27 14.91
N ALA A 40 0.82 -11.22 14.90
CA ALA A 40 2.07 -11.11 15.62
C ALA A 40 2.87 -9.86 15.17
N ALA A 41 2.96 -9.63 13.86
CA ALA A 41 3.61 -8.44 13.32
C ALA A 41 2.89 -7.15 13.77
N ALA A 42 1.56 -7.10 13.61
CA ALA A 42 0.76 -5.91 13.93
C ALA A 42 0.79 -5.56 15.44
N THR A 43 0.81 -6.56 16.32
CA THR A 43 0.87 -6.36 17.78
C THR A 43 2.27 -5.99 18.28
N THR A 44 3.32 -6.30 17.52
CA THR A 44 4.72 -6.02 17.88
C THR A 44 5.31 -4.81 17.15
N GLN A 45 4.44 -3.91 16.65
CA GLN A 45 4.78 -2.67 15.94
C GLN A 45 5.57 -2.87 14.63
N ARG A 46 5.56 -4.08 14.06
CA ARG A 46 6.02 -4.32 12.68
C ARG A 46 4.92 -3.91 11.70
N SER A 47 5.33 -3.49 10.52
CA SER A 47 4.41 -3.07 9.46
C SER A 47 4.13 -4.23 8.52
N VAL A 48 2.86 -4.65 8.45
CA VAL A 48 2.43 -5.69 7.50
C VAL A 48 2.21 -5.08 6.12
N VAL A 49 2.88 -5.64 5.11
CA VAL A 49 2.75 -5.27 3.70
C VAL A 49 2.15 -6.43 2.93
N LEU A 50 1.07 -6.18 2.19
CA LEU A 50 0.37 -7.22 1.41
C LEU A 50 0.29 -6.90 -0.08
N GLY A 51 0.10 -7.92 -0.91
CA GLY A 51 0.09 -7.77 -2.35
C GLY A 51 -1.23 -7.19 -2.83
N ALA A 52 -1.21 -6.03 -3.49
CA ALA A 52 -2.37 -5.47 -4.16
C ALA A 52 -3.00 -6.44 -5.19
N PRO A 53 -2.24 -7.25 -5.95
CA PRO A 53 -2.85 -8.23 -6.87
C PRO A 53 -3.73 -9.26 -6.15
N ASN A 54 -3.43 -9.63 -4.91
CA ASN A 54 -4.21 -10.59 -4.13
C ASN A 54 -5.55 -10.00 -3.65
N VAL A 55 -5.62 -8.68 -3.48
CA VAL A 55 -6.89 -7.98 -3.24
C VAL A 55 -7.77 -8.07 -4.49
N VAL A 56 -7.22 -7.71 -5.65
CA VAL A 56 -7.97 -7.66 -6.92
C VAL A 56 -8.46 -9.05 -7.33
N ARG A 57 -7.68 -10.10 -7.07
CA ARG A 57 -8.06 -11.49 -7.36
C ARG A 57 -9.16 -12.02 -6.43
N GLY A 58 -9.35 -11.43 -5.24
CA GLY A 58 -10.25 -11.96 -4.21
C GLY A 58 -9.66 -13.15 -3.43
N GLY A 59 -8.34 -13.34 -3.45
CA GLY A 59 -7.65 -14.44 -2.77
C GLY A 59 -6.16 -14.54 -3.11
N SER A 60 -5.39 -15.19 -2.24
CA SER A 60 -3.97 -15.49 -2.50
C SER A 60 -3.83 -16.71 -3.44
N HIS A 61 -2.72 -16.78 -4.18
CA HIS A 61 -2.49 -17.90 -5.10
C HIS A 61 -2.29 -19.24 -4.37
N ASN A 62 -1.83 -19.21 -3.12
CA ASN A 62 -1.39 -20.39 -2.37
C ASN A 62 -2.29 -20.75 -1.18
N GLY A 63 -3.43 -20.07 -0.99
CA GLY A 63 -4.30 -20.28 0.19
C GLY A 63 -3.81 -19.55 1.45
N ASN A 64 -2.75 -18.75 1.34
CA ASN A 64 -2.27 -17.80 2.33
C ASN A 64 -3.35 -16.74 2.67
N VAL A 65 -3.14 -16.03 3.77
CA VAL A 65 -4.07 -15.02 4.30
C VAL A 65 -4.58 -14.04 3.23
N SER A 66 -5.86 -13.69 3.33
CA SER A 66 -6.53 -12.76 2.41
C SER A 66 -6.08 -11.32 2.67
N ALA A 67 -5.49 -10.69 1.66
CA ALA A 67 -5.08 -9.29 1.73
C ALA A 67 -6.25 -8.33 2.03
N ALA A 68 -7.43 -8.64 1.50
CA ALA A 68 -8.65 -7.88 1.74
C ALA A 68 -9.12 -8.01 3.20
N ASP A 69 -9.11 -9.22 3.76
CA ASP A 69 -9.54 -9.44 5.15
C ASP A 69 -8.58 -8.80 6.15
N MET A 70 -7.27 -8.86 5.89
CA MET A 70 -6.28 -8.15 6.70
C MET A 70 -6.47 -6.63 6.66
N ALA A 71 -6.84 -6.07 5.49
CA ALA A 71 -7.16 -4.64 5.37
C ALA A 71 -8.41 -4.25 6.16
N ARG A 72 -9.49 -5.05 6.07
CA ARG A 72 -10.74 -4.89 6.83
C ARG A 72 -10.49 -4.94 8.34
N ARG A 73 -9.65 -5.87 8.79
CA ARG A 73 -9.27 -6.06 10.20
C ARG A 73 -8.22 -5.09 10.73
N LYS A 74 -7.73 -4.19 9.87
CA LYS A 74 -6.70 -3.21 10.22
C LYS A 74 -5.35 -3.79 10.58
N LEU A 75 -5.05 -4.97 10.06
CA LEU A 75 -3.74 -5.62 10.18
C LEU A 75 -2.79 -5.18 9.05
N CYS A 76 -3.31 -4.88 7.86
CA CYS A 76 -2.51 -4.38 6.74
C CYS A 76 -2.16 -2.89 6.90
N CYS A 77 -0.86 -2.57 6.76
CA CYS A 77 -0.33 -1.20 6.85
C CYS A 77 -0.07 -0.56 5.48
N ALA A 78 0.26 -1.37 4.48
CA ALA A 78 0.52 -0.93 3.11
C ALA A 78 0.29 -2.05 2.09
N LEU A 79 0.02 -1.67 0.84
CA LEU A 79 -0.01 -2.59 -0.28
C LEU A 79 1.18 -2.36 -1.23
N ALA A 80 1.76 -3.46 -1.69
CA ALA A 80 2.76 -3.48 -2.75
C ALA A 80 2.12 -3.89 -4.08
N SER A 81 2.57 -3.31 -5.20
CA SER A 81 2.09 -3.72 -6.52
C SER A 81 2.50 -5.15 -6.88
N ASP A 82 3.56 -5.64 -6.23
CA ASP A 82 4.20 -6.91 -6.53
C ASP A 82 4.49 -6.98 -8.05
N TYR A 83 4.26 -8.13 -8.69
CA TYR A 83 4.45 -8.35 -10.12
C TYR A 83 3.47 -7.62 -11.04
N HIS A 84 2.45 -6.90 -10.52
CA HIS A 84 1.42 -6.25 -11.35
C HIS A 84 1.21 -4.77 -11.00
N TYR A 85 1.95 -3.87 -11.65
CA TYR A 85 1.94 -2.42 -11.38
C TYR A 85 0.56 -1.73 -11.37
N PRO A 86 -0.39 -2.05 -12.27
CA PRO A 86 -1.73 -1.47 -12.23
C PRO A 86 -2.56 -1.81 -10.99
N SER A 87 -2.19 -2.86 -10.24
CA SER A 87 -3.02 -3.43 -9.16
C SER A 87 -3.29 -2.48 -8.00
N LEU A 88 -2.38 -1.55 -7.68
CA LEU A 88 -2.51 -0.67 -6.50
C LEU A 88 -3.80 0.14 -6.53
N ARG A 89 -4.08 0.81 -7.66
CA ARG A 89 -5.31 1.60 -7.83
C ARG A 89 -6.54 0.72 -7.73
N PHE A 90 -6.54 -0.41 -8.43
CA PHE A 90 -7.69 -1.31 -8.44
C PHE A 90 -7.96 -1.90 -7.06
N ALA A 91 -6.92 -2.30 -6.32
CA ALA A 91 -7.03 -2.80 -4.96
C ALA A 91 -7.58 -1.73 -4.00
N ALA A 92 -7.08 -0.49 -4.07
CA ALA A 92 -7.56 0.59 -3.22
C ALA A 92 -9.03 0.94 -3.51
N LEU A 93 -9.45 0.95 -4.79
CA LEU A 93 -10.85 1.21 -5.16
C LEU A 93 -11.77 0.06 -4.75
N ALA A 94 -11.35 -1.19 -4.94
CA ALA A 94 -12.12 -2.35 -4.49
C ALA A 94 -12.31 -2.37 -2.96
N LEU A 95 -11.26 -2.05 -2.19
CA LEU A 95 -11.36 -1.97 -0.73
C LEU A 95 -12.18 -0.77 -0.25
N ALA A 96 -12.27 0.30 -1.04
CA ALA A 96 -12.96 1.52 -0.64
C ALA A 96 -14.46 1.28 -0.36
N GLU A 97 -15.07 0.27 -1.00
CA GLU A 97 -16.46 -0.13 -0.75
C GLU A 97 -16.68 -0.65 0.68
N ASP A 98 -15.68 -1.35 1.24
CA ASP A 98 -15.77 -1.95 2.57
C ASP A 98 -15.23 -1.06 3.69
N ILE A 99 -14.10 -0.38 3.44
CA ILE A 99 -13.34 0.30 4.49
C ILE A 99 -13.25 1.82 4.29
N GLY A 100 -13.89 2.35 3.25
CA GLY A 100 -13.88 3.75 2.87
C GLY A 100 -12.62 4.17 2.10
N LEU A 101 -12.80 5.09 1.16
CA LEU A 101 -11.74 5.53 0.24
C LEU A 101 -10.50 6.06 0.98
N THR A 102 -10.67 6.91 2.00
CA THR A 102 -9.54 7.49 2.75
C THR A 102 -8.61 6.41 3.32
N ARG A 103 -9.20 5.37 3.92
CA ARG A 103 -8.44 4.27 4.54
C ARG A 103 -7.82 3.38 3.48
N ALA A 104 -8.59 2.99 2.47
CA ALA A 104 -8.10 2.12 1.39
C ALA A 104 -6.98 2.78 0.59
N TRP A 105 -7.12 4.06 0.23
CA TRP A 105 -6.09 4.82 -0.47
C TRP A 105 -4.85 5.04 0.40
N GLY A 106 -5.03 5.20 1.70
CA GLY A 106 -3.94 5.28 2.67
C GLY A 106 -3.00 4.07 2.59
N LEU A 107 -3.50 2.88 2.27
CA LEU A 107 -2.66 1.67 2.11
C LEU A 107 -1.69 1.76 0.92
N ILE A 108 -1.96 2.63 -0.06
CA ILE A 108 -1.10 2.84 -1.24
C ILE A 108 -0.43 4.22 -1.24
N SER A 109 -0.65 5.05 -0.21
CA SER A 109 -0.09 6.40 -0.11
C SER A 109 0.58 6.66 1.24
N SER A 110 -0.17 7.03 2.28
CA SER A 110 0.35 7.46 3.57
C SER A 110 0.93 6.30 4.40
N GLY A 111 0.43 5.09 4.21
CA GLY A 111 0.96 3.85 4.79
C GLY A 111 2.41 3.59 4.37
N PRO A 112 2.69 3.36 3.07
CA PRO A 112 4.05 3.23 2.56
C PRO A 112 4.96 4.40 2.94
N ALA A 113 4.45 5.64 2.88
CA ALA A 113 5.22 6.82 3.29
C ALA A 113 5.64 6.75 4.76
N ARG A 114 4.73 6.36 5.67
CA ARG A 114 5.03 6.20 7.10
C ARG A 114 6.05 5.11 7.36
N ILE A 115 5.90 3.94 6.72
CA ILE A 115 6.83 2.81 6.86
C ILE A 115 8.25 3.24 6.46
N LEU A 116 8.37 4.00 5.38
CA LEU A 116 9.65 4.46 4.83
C LEU A 116 10.20 5.74 5.49
N GLY A 117 9.53 6.28 6.52
CA GLY A 117 9.93 7.55 7.15
C GLY A 117 9.89 8.74 6.18
N LEU A 118 8.95 8.75 5.25
CA LEU A 118 8.72 9.84 4.30
C LEU A 118 7.64 10.77 4.85
N SER A 119 8.04 11.83 5.54
CA SER A 119 7.13 12.80 6.15
C SER A 119 6.67 13.91 5.19
N ASP A 120 7.15 13.91 3.95
CA ASP A 120 6.90 14.97 2.96
C ASP A 120 5.90 14.57 1.87
N ARG A 121 5.25 13.40 1.96
CA ARG A 121 4.34 12.88 0.92
C ARG A 121 3.35 11.84 1.46
N GLY A 122 2.44 11.40 0.60
CA GLY A 122 1.46 10.35 0.89
C GLY A 122 0.09 10.88 1.33
N ALA A 123 -0.03 12.20 1.50
CA ALA A 123 -1.26 12.92 1.84
C ALA A 123 -1.38 14.21 1.01
N LEU A 124 -2.63 14.66 0.82
CA LEU A 124 -2.94 15.94 0.17
C LEU A 124 -3.13 17.02 1.22
N GLU A 125 -2.01 17.55 1.71
CA GLU A 125 -1.98 18.59 2.74
C GLU A 125 -1.03 19.72 2.36
N ILE A 126 -1.27 20.91 2.92
CA ILE A 126 -0.40 22.07 2.70
C ILE A 126 1.01 21.74 3.22
N GLY A 127 2.03 22.04 2.41
CA GLY A 127 3.44 21.77 2.72
C GLY A 127 3.93 20.37 2.32
N MET A 128 3.03 19.47 1.91
CA MET A 128 3.41 18.17 1.34
C MET A 128 3.84 18.32 -0.13
N ARG A 129 4.65 17.38 -0.59
CA ARG A 129 5.03 17.24 -1.99
C ARG A 129 3.78 17.03 -2.85
N GLY A 130 3.68 17.75 -3.97
CA GLY A 130 2.57 17.63 -4.93
C GLY A 130 2.58 16.33 -5.73
N ASP A 131 2.43 15.19 -5.05
CA ASP A 131 2.28 13.87 -5.65
C ASP A 131 0.80 13.47 -5.59
N PHE A 132 0.15 13.41 -6.75
CA PHE A 132 -1.26 13.03 -6.82
C PHE A 132 -1.63 12.46 -8.18
N VAL A 133 -2.75 11.73 -8.20
CA VAL A 133 -3.40 11.27 -9.42
C VAL A 133 -4.81 11.86 -9.48
N VAL A 134 -5.26 12.15 -10.69
CA VAL A 134 -6.65 12.54 -10.97
C VAL A 134 -7.32 11.36 -11.63
N LEU A 135 -8.44 10.92 -11.07
CA LEU A 135 -9.26 9.86 -11.64
C LEU A 135 -10.52 10.44 -12.25
N ASP A 136 -10.94 9.87 -13.37
CA ASP A 136 -12.30 10.05 -13.87
C ASP A 136 -13.29 9.35 -12.92
N PRO A 137 -14.35 10.01 -12.43
CA PRO A 137 -15.22 9.46 -11.40
C PRO A 137 -16.02 8.23 -11.88
N ASP A 138 -16.36 8.17 -13.17
CA ASP A 138 -17.20 7.11 -13.72
C ASP A 138 -16.37 5.90 -14.17
N SER A 139 -15.31 6.15 -14.93
CA SER A 139 -14.46 5.08 -15.50
C SER A 139 -13.27 4.70 -14.62
N GLN A 140 -12.98 5.48 -13.57
CA GLN A 140 -11.83 5.31 -12.67
C GLN A 140 -10.48 5.31 -13.39
N ARG A 141 -10.45 5.80 -14.64
CA ARG A 141 -9.24 5.95 -15.43
C ARG A 141 -8.38 7.07 -14.86
N VAL A 142 -7.06 6.90 -14.92
CA VAL A 142 -6.13 7.98 -14.57
C VAL A 142 -6.17 9.00 -15.69
N MET A 143 -6.55 10.23 -15.34
CA MET A 143 -6.61 11.38 -16.23
C MET A 143 -5.36 12.24 -16.13
N ALA A 144 -4.71 12.24 -14.97
CA ALA A 144 -3.44 12.89 -14.75
C ALA A 144 -2.63 12.24 -13.62
N THR A 145 -1.31 12.35 -13.71
CA THR A 145 -0.37 12.05 -12.63
C THR A 145 0.57 13.22 -12.46
N PHE A 146 0.73 13.68 -11.23
CA PHE A 146 1.69 14.71 -10.85
C PHE A 146 2.71 14.12 -9.89
N ALA A 147 3.97 14.48 -10.09
CA ALA A 147 5.08 14.15 -9.21
C ALA A 147 5.86 15.43 -8.89
N LYS A 148 6.02 15.76 -7.60
CA LYS A 148 6.66 17.00 -7.12
C LYS A 148 6.00 18.26 -7.71
N GLY A 149 4.68 18.24 -7.89
CA GLY A 149 3.92 19.33 -8.50
C GLY A 149 4.09 19.46 -10.01
N ARG A 150 4.80 18.53 -10.68
CA ARG A 150 5.00 18.54 -12.13
C ARG A 150 4.17 17.44 -12.78
N PRO A 151 3.48 17.72 -13.90
CA PRO A 151 2.76 16.68 -14.62
C PRO A 151 3.75 15.65 -15.19
N SER A 152 3.48 14.38 -14.94
CA SER A 152 4.20 13.25 -15.57
C SER A 152 3.32 12.50 -16.57
N TYR A 153 2.00 12.67 -16.47
CA TYR A 153 1.00 12.14 -17.39
C TYR A 153 -0.23 13.05 -17.39
N LEU A 154 -0.78 13.32 -18.57
CA LEU A 154 -2.03 14.07 -18.77
C LEU A 154 -2.76 13.45 -19.97
N THR A 155 -4.09 13.34 -19.90
CA THR A 155 -4.92 12.89 -21.03
C THR A 155 -6.31 13.53 -21.03
N GLY A 156 -6.98 13.48 -22.19
CA GLY A 156 -8.34 13.97 -22.39
C GLY A 156 -8.52 15.43 -21.97
N ALA A 157 -9.69 15.73 -21.39
CA ALA A 157 -10.07 17.07 -20.95
C ALA A 157 -9.12 17.70 -19.91
N VAL A 158 -8.34 16.89 -19.17
CA VAL A 158 -7.33 17.44 -18.26
C VAL A 158 -6.14 17.97 -19.05
N ALA A 159 -5.67 17.25 -20.06
CA ALA A 159 -4.57 17.72 -20.92
C ALA A 159 -4.94 19.02 -21.66
N GLU A 160 -6.17 19.10 -22.17
CA GLU A 160 -6.67 20.29 -22.88
C GLU A 160 -6.66 21.57 -22.03
N ARG A 161 -6.78 21.46 -20.71
CA ARG A 161 -6.75 22.62 -19.79
C ARG A 161 -5.34 23.16 -19.51
N PHE A 162 -4.29 22.43 -19.91
CA PHE A 162 -2.89 22.80 -19.70
C PHE A 162 -2.19 23.28 -20.99
N LEU A 163 -2.87 23.19 -22.14
CA LEU A 163 -2.44 23.74 -23.44
C LEU A 163 -2.97 25.16 -23.61
#